data_AF-A0A8T7HSZ2-F1
#
_entry.id   AF-A0A8T7HSZ2-F1
#
_cell.length_a   1.000
_cell.length_b   1.000
_cell.length_c   1.000
_cell.angle_alpha   90.00
_cell.angle_beta   90.00
_cell.angle_gamma   90.00
#
_symmetry.space_group_name_H-M   'P 1'
#
loop_
_entity.id
_entity.type
_entity.pdbx_description
1 polymer ?
#
loop_
_entity_poly.entity_id
_entity_poly.type
_entity_poly.pdbx_seq_one_letter_code
_entity_poly.pdbx_strand_id
1 'polypeptide(L)' 'EKIMSNAKDDAIFMHCLPAVRGEEVSEKVIDGKNSVIWQQVENKLHMHKALIWSMLK' A
#
# COMPACT_ATOMS: atom_id res chain seq x y z
N GLU A 1 4.56 12.56 7.30
CA GLU A 1 5.45 12.25 8.46
C GLU A 1 4.75 12.45 9.81
N LYS A 2 4.31 13.65 10.19
CA LYS A 2 3.67 13.93 11.50
C LYS A 2 2.46 13.04 11.83
N ILE A 3 1.66 12.68 10.82
CA ILE A 3 0.52 11.77 11.03
C ILE A 3 1.01 10.35 11.31
N MET A 4 1.98 9.86 10.54
CA MET A 4 2.56 8.53 10.72
C MET A 4 3.29 8.40 12.07
N SER A 5 3.85 9.47 12.62
CA SER A 5 4.51 9.43 13.94
C SER A 5 3.54 9.25 15.12
N ASN A 6 2.24 9.43 14.92
CA ASN A 6 1.23 9.15 15.95
C ASN A 6 0.72 7.70 15.89
N ALA A 7 1.11 6.94 14.86
CA ALA A 7 0.73 5.55 14.73
C ALA A 7 1.63 4.66 15.63
N LYS A 8 1.23 3.40 15.80
CA LYS A 8 2.06 2.41 16.49
C LYS A 8 3.39 2.20 15.75
N ASP A 9 4.39 1.71 16.47
CA ASP A 9 5.74 1.48 15.94
C ASP A 9 5.78 0.50 14.75
N ASP A 10 4.79 -0.39 14.64
CA ASP A 10 4.62 -1.39 13.59
C ASP A 10 3.66 -0.96 12.47
N ALA A 11 3.21 0.30 12.47
CA ALA A 11 2.28 0.78 11.47
C ALA A 11 2.91 0.85 10.08
N ILE A 12 2.21 0.26 9.10
CA ILE A 12 2.56 0.31 7.68
C ILE A 12 1.70 1.33 6.93
N PHE A 13 2.25 1.88 5.86
CA PHE A 13 1.55 2.77 4.94
C PHE A 13 1.11 2.02 3.69
N MET A 14 -0.17 2.16 3.34
CA MET A 14 -0.82 1.57 2.16
C MET A 14 -1.44 2.66 1.30
N HIS A 15 -1.45 2.47 -0.02
CA HIS A 15 -2.10 3.35 -0.98
C HIS A 15 -2.43 2.60 -2.27
N CYS A 16 -3.63 2.80 -2.82
CA CYS A 16 -4.15 2.01 -3.94
C CYS A 16 -3.49 2.31 -5.30
N LEU A 17 -2.84 3.48 -5.43
CA LEU A 17 -2.24 4.07 -6.65
C LEU A 17 -3.26 4.39 -7.78
N PRO A 18 -2.97 5.37 -8.66
CA PRO A 18 -1.79 6.27 -8.63
C PRO A 18 -1.85 7.25 -7.46
N ALA A 19 -0.67 7.66 -6.99
CA ALA A 19 -0.49 8.65 -5.92
C ALA A 19 0.13 9.93 -6.47
N VAL A 20 -0.30 11.09 -5.98
CA VAL A 20 0.27 12.41 -6.22
C VAL A 20 1.11 12.82 -5.00
N ARG A 21 2.43 12.75 -5.17
CA ARG A 21 3.39 13.19 -4.14
C ARG A 21 3.16 14.66 -3.80
N GLY A 22 3.08 14.97 -2.51
CA GLY A 22 2.87 16.33 -2.00
C GLY A 22 1.41 16.73 -1.81
N GLU A 23 0.45 15.97 -2.36
CA GLU A 23 -0.98 16.20 -2.13
C GLU A 23 -1.51 15.25 -1.03
N GLU A 24 -1.78 13.99 -1.36
CA GLU A 24 -2.31 13.03 -0.38
C GLU A 24 -1.22 12.33 0.44
N VAL A 25 0.01 12.31 -0.07
CA VAL A 25 1.14 11.67 0.62
C VAL A 25 2.46 12.39 0.37
N SER A 26 3.28 12.54 1.41
CA SER A 26 4.64 13.05 1.29
C SER A 26 5.59 11.98 0.72
N GLU A 27 6.58 12.40 -0.07
CA GLU A 27 7.66 11.53 -0.60
C GLU A 27 8.28 10.60 0.45
N LYS A 28 8.62 11.14 1.63
CA LYS A 28 9.23 10.34 2.70
C LYS A 28 8.33 9.25 3.28
N VAL A 29 7.02 9.35 3.11
CA VAL A 29 6.06 8.33 3.58
C VAL A 29 5.84 7.28 2.50
N ILE A 30 5.59 7.69 1.25
CA ILE A 30 5.33 6.76 0.14
C ILE A 30 6.57 5.94 -0.23
N ASP A 31 7.77 6.54 -0.16
CA ASP A 31 9.05 5.87 -0.46
C ASP A 31 9.81 5.48 0.82
N GLY A 32 9.17 5.61 1.99
CA GLY A 32 9.77 5.33 3.29
C GLY A 32 9.72 3.85 3.70
N LYS A 33 10.49 3.49 4.74
CA LYS A 33 10.63 2.11 5.24
C LYS A 33 9.32 1.42 5.67
N ASN A 34 8.32 2.20 6.09
CA ASN A 34 7.02 1.68 6.53
C ASN A 34 6.04 1.54 5.37
N SER A 35 6.42 1.93 4.15
CA SER A 35 5.58 1.82 2.96
C SER A 35 5.58 0.40 2.42
N VAL A 36 4.38 -0.15 2.22
CA VAL A 36 4.19 -1.47 1.59
C VAL A 36 3.46 -1.35 0.24
N ILE A 37 3.44 -0.17 -0.37
CA ILE A 37 2.66 0.11 -1.59
C ILE A 37 2.98 -0.88 -2.73
N TRP A 38 4.25 -1.25 -2.91
CA TRP A 38 4.67 -2.15 -3.98
C TRP A 38 4.19 -3.57 -3.73
N GLN A 39 4.31 -4.05 -2.49
CA GLN A 39 3.77 -5.33 -2.07
C GLN A 39 2.23 -5.35 -2.20
N GLN A 40 1.55 -4.26 -1.84
CA GLN A 40 0.10 -4.12 -2.01
C GLN A 40 -0.30 -4.24 -3.49
N VAL A 41 0.43 -3.60 -4.41
CA VAL A 41 0.16 -3.66 -5.85
C VAL A 41 0.41 -5.06 -6.40
N GLU A 42 1.52 -5.70 -6.04
CA GLU A 42 1.82 -7.08 -6.41
C GLU A 42 0.72 -8.05 -5.92
N ASN A 43 0.26 -7.86 -4.68
CA ASN A 43 -0.83 -8.65 -4.09
C ASN A 43 -2.15 -8.54 -4.86
N LYS A 44 -2.37 -7.48 -5.67
CA LYS A 44 -3.56 -7.42 -6.55
C LYS A 44 -3.56 -8.56 -7.55
N LEU A 45 -2.42 -8.93 -8.13
CA LEU A 45 -2.32 -10.06 -9.07
C LEU A 45 -2.72 -11.37 -8.39
N HIS A 46 -2.15 -11.64 -7.21
CA HIS A 46 -2.43 -12.87 -6.46
C HIS A 46 -3.91 -12.96 -6.05
N MET A 47 -4.48 -11.85 -5.56
CA MET A 47 -5.89 -11.75 -5.23
C MET A 47 -6.78 -12.03 -6.45
N HIS A 48 -6.50 -11.39 -7.59
CA HIS A 48 -7.28 -11.62 -8.81
C HIS A 48 -7.19 -13.06 -9.32
N LYS A 49 -6.00 -13.67 -9.27
CA LYS A 49 -5.83 -15.09 -9.61
C LYS A 49 -6.67 -16.00 -8.72
N ALA A 50 -6.66 -15.77 -7.41
CA ALA A 50 -7.43 -16.55 -6.46
C ALA A 50 -8.94 -16.37 -6.67
N LEU A 51 -9.40 -15.14 -6.94
CA LEU A 51 -10.80 -14.85 -7.22
C LEU A 51 -11.28 -15.58 -8.48
N ILE A 52 -10.53 -15.45 -9.58
CA ILE A 52 -10.86 -16.14 -10.84
C ILE A 52 -10.87 -17.66 -10.63
N TRP A 53 -9.88 -18.21 -9.91
CA TRP A 53 -9.85 -19.63 -9.59
C TRP A 53 -11.08 -20.08 -8.80
N SER A 54 -11.49 -19.31 -7.79
CA SER A 54 -12.68 -19.58 -6.96
C SER A 54 -14.00 -19.54 -7.74
N MET A 55 -14.03 -18.86 -8.90
CA MET A 55 -15.23 -18.78 -9.74
C MET A 55 -15.27 -19.90 -10.80
N LEU A 56 -14.12 -20.45 -11.17
CA LEU A 56 -13.99 -21.46 -12.24
C LEU A 56 -13.88 -22.91 -11.71
N LYS A 57 -13.69 -23.09 -10.40
CA LYS A 57 -13.63 -24.37 -9.71
C LYS A 57 -14.76 -24.49 -8.71
#